data_AF-A0A9D8LVW9-F1
#
_entry.id   AF-A0A9D8LVW9-F1
#
_cell.length_a   1.000
_cell.length_b   1.000
_cell.length_c   1.000
_cell.angle_alpha   90.00
_cell.angle_beta   90.00
_cell.angle_gamma   90.00
#
_symmetry.space_group_name_H-M   'P 1'
#
loop_
_entity.id
_entity.type
_entity.pdbx_description
1 polymer ?
#
loop_
_entity_poly.entity_id
_entity_poly.type
_entity_poly.pdbx_seq_one_letter_code
_entity_poly.pdbx_strand_id
1 'polypeptide(L)'
;MISGEFIGEAALAKKIAQAGKRAEERVRKRARALGDEIAAEMKSRAPVATGGLRDSIRVEDDEEGNGVIVRAGGTPETTRTSPSGHEFDVALMTEFGVAHAPAQPFFNNTANEYRKKIIAEMGEAAVEGALEEME
;
A
#
# COMPACT_ATOMS: atom_id res chain seq x y z
N MET A 1 -21.30 -38.75 -35.79
CA MET A 1 -20.92 -37.93 -34.63
C MET A 1 -20.36 -36.63 -35.20
N ILE A 2 -21.06 -35.51 -35.06
CA ILE A 2 -20.58 -34.20 -35.55
C ILE A 2 -19.97 -33.51 -34.33
N SER A 3 -18.64 -33.41 -34.29
CA SER A 3 -17.92 -32.60 -33.33
C SER A 3 -17.58 -31.27 -33.99
N GLY A 4 -18.07 -30.16 -33.43
CA GLY A 4 -17.60 -28.83 -33.76
C GLY A 4 -16.56 -28.40 -32.73
N GLU A 5 -15.31 -28.21 -33.15
CA GLU A 5 -14.32 -27.53 -32.31
C GLU A 5 -14.60 -26.03 -32.32
N PHE A 6 -14.79 -25.43 -31.14
CA PHE A 6 -14.88 -23.99 -30.98
C PHE A 6 -13.47 -23.39 -31.14
N ILE A 7 -13.07 -23.11 -32.39
CA ILE A 7 -11.76 -22.53 -32.73
C ILE A 7 -11.49 -21.21 -31.97
N GLY A 8 -12.54 -20.54 -31.47
CA GLY A 8 -12.45 -19.28 -30.73
C GLY A 8 -12.08 -19.39 -29.24
N GLU A 9 -12.17 -20.56 -28.61
CA GLU A 9 -12.01 -20.69 -27.15
C GLU A 9 -10.57 -20.41 -26.70
N ALA A 10 -9.58 -21.01 -27.37
CA ALA A 10 -8.17 -20.81 -27.06
C ALA A 10 -7.73 -19.35 -27.29
N ALA A 11 -8.25 -18.72 -28.34
CA ALA A 11 -7.97 -17.31 -28.63
C ALA A 11 -8.60 -16.36 -27.59
N LEU A 12 -9.83 -16.65 -27.15
CA LEU A 12 -10.50 -15.89 -26.10
C LEU A 12 -9.79 -16.05 -24.75
N ALA A 13 -9.43 -17.28 -24.37
CA ALA A 13 -8.68 -17.56 -23.15
C ALA A 13 -7.35 -16.81 -23.12
N LYS A 14 -6.62 -16.76 -24.25
CA LYS A 14 -5.40 -15.97 -24.38
C LYS A 14 -5.64 -14.47 -24.16
N LYS A 15 -6.69 -13.91 -24.76
CA LYS A 15 -7.05 -12.48 -24.58
C LYS A 15 -7.42 -12.15 -23.13
N ILE A 16 -8.20 -13.00 -22.48
CA ILE A 16 -8.55 -12.83 -21.05
C ILE A 16 -7.29 -12.86 -20.18
N ALA A 17 -6.38 -13.82 -20.41
CA ALA A 17 -5.13 -13.90 -19.67
C ALA A 17 -4.24 -12.66 -19.88
N GLN A 18 -4.20 -12.11 -21.10
CA GLN A 18 -3.48 -10.86 -21.39
C GLN A 18 -4.13 -9.64 -20.74
N ALA A 19 -5.47 -9.57 -20.70
CA ALA A 19 -6.18 -8.51 -19.98
C ALA A 19 -5.89 -8.56 -18.47
N GLY A 20 -5.89 -9.76 -17.87
CA GLY A 20 -5.54 -9.94 -16.46
C GLY A 20 -4.14 -9.43 -16.12
N LYS A 21 -3.12 -9.81 -16.90
CA LYS A 21 -1.74 -9.34 -16.69
C LYS A 21 -1.59 -7.82 -16.78
N ARG A 22 -2.29 -7.19 -17.72
CA ARG A 22 -2.28 -5.73 -17.87
C ARG A 22 -2.98 -5.05 -16.71
N ALA A 23 -4.13 -5.57 -16.28
CA ALA A 23 -4.82 -5.10 -15.08
C ALA A 23 -3.91 -5.19 -13.85
N GLU A 24 -3.24 -6.32 -13.61
CA GLU A 24 -2.27 -6.50 -12.52
C GLU A 24 -1.14 -5.46 -12.59
N GLU A 25 -0.53 -5.27 -13.77
CA GLU A 25 0.54 -4.30 -13.93
C GLU A 25 0.08 -2.86 -13.65
N ARG A 26 -1.11 -2.49 -14.13
CA ARG A 26 -1.73 -1.17 -13.90
C ARG A 26 -2.03 -0.96 -12.43
N VAL A 27 -2.66 -1.93 -11.78
CA VAL A 27 -2.97 -1.91 -10.35
C VAL A 27 -1.69 -1.72 -9.55
N ARG A 28 -0.64 -2.49 -9.82
CA ARG A 28 0.65 -2.37 -9.13
C ARG A 28 1.27 -0.98 -9.28
N LYS A 29 1.30 -0.42 -10.50
CA LYS A 29 1.81 0.94 -10.75
C LYS A 29 0.99 1.98 -9.99
N ARG A 30 -0.34 1.86 -10.00
CA ARG A 30 -1.24 2.77 -9.29
C ARG A 30 -1.10 2.65 -7.78
N ALA A 31 -0.99 1.43 -7.26
CA ALA A 31 -0.80 1.14 -5.86
C ALA A 31 0.49 1.79 -5.36
N ARG A 32 1.60 1.64 -6.10
CA ARG A 32 2.88 2.26 -5.76
C ARG A 32 2.79 3.79 -5.70
N ALA A 33 2.24 4.41 -6.74
CA ALA A 33 2.09 5.87 -6.77
C ALA A 33 1.21 6.39 -5.62
N LEU A 34 0.10 5.71 -5.34
CA LEU A 34 -0.78 6.08 -4.24
C LEU A 34 -0.12 5.82 -2.87
N GLY A 35 0.64 4.74 -2.73
CA GLY A 35 1.43 4.44 -1.55
C GLY A 35 2.46 5.53 -1.26
N ASP A 36 3.14 6.04 -2.29
CA ASP A 36 4.09 7.14 -2.16
C ASP A 36 3.40 8.44 -1.73
N GLU A 37 2.20 8.72 -2.24
CA GLU A 37 1.38 9.86 -1.80
C GLU A 37 0.97 9.73 -0.32
N ILE A 38 0.47 8.56 0.09
CA ILE A 38 0.07 8.27 1.47
C ILE A 38 1.28 8.39 2.40
N ALA A 39 2.42 7.82 2.03
CA ALA A 39 3.64 7.91 2.81
C ALA A 39 4.11 9.36 2.96
N ALA A 40 4.04 10.17 1.90
CA ALA A 40 4.37 11.60 1.96
C ALA A 40 3.44 12.37 2.91
N GLU A 41 2.14 12.05 2.91
CA GLU A 41 1.17 12.66 3.82
C GLU A 41 1.37 12.22 5.27
N MET A 42 1.65 10.93 5.51
CA MET A 42 2.02 10.45 6.84
C MET A 42 3.30 11.14 7.34
N LYS A 43 4.29 11.38 6.46
CA LYS A 43 5.52 12.12 6.79
C LYS A 43 5.28 13.60 7.10
N SER A 44 4.30 14.23 6.45
CA SER A 44 3.98 15.65 6.70
C SER A 44 3.35 15.84 8.08
N ARG A 45 2.59 14.84 8.54
CA ARG A 45 1.92 14.81 9.85
C ARG A 45 2.79 14.25 10.98
N ALA A 46 3.82 13.46 10.64
CA ALA A 46 4.71 12.88 11.62
C ALA A 46 5.52 13.97 12.38
N PRO A 47 5.62 13.88 13.71
CA PRO A 47 6.37 14.85 14.50
C PRO A 47 7.87 14.86 14.14
N VAL A 48 8.45 16.05 13.98
CA VAL A 48 9.88 16.20 13.61
C VAL A 48 10.81 15.90 14.78
N ALA A 49 10.38 16.16 16.02
CA ALA A 49 11.22 16.07 17.21
C ALA A 49 11.53 14.62 17.66
N THR A 50 10.82 13.61 17.15
CA THR A 50 10.80 12.26 17.73
C THR A 50 11.87 11.30 17.18
N GLY A 51 12.82 11.78 16.38
CA GLY A 51 14.01 11.02 15.99
C GLY A 51 13.72 9.89 15.00
N GLY A 52 14.16 10.06 13.75
CA GLY A 52 14.07 9.05 12.69
C GLY A 52 12.67 8.61 12.28
N LEU A 53 11.61 8.94 13.04
CA LEU A 53 10.24 8.48 12.79
C LEU A 53 9.75 8.87 11.38
N ARG A 54 9.92 10.14 11.00
CA ARG A 54 9.53 10.60 9.67
C ARG A 54 10.29 9.85 8.57
N ASP A 55 11.56 9.57 8.80
CA ASP A 55 12.42 8.86 7.83
C ASP A 55 12.12 7.36 7.78
N SER A 56 11.60 6.79 8.87
CA SER A 56 11.17 5.38 8.95
C SER A 56 9.95 5.07 8.09
N ILE A 57 9.15 6.09 7.73
CA ILE A 57 7.95 5.92 6.92
C ILE A 57 8.35 5.60 5.47
N ARG A 58 7.88 4.45 4.98
CA ARG A 58 8.30 3.93 3.68
C ARG A 58 7.25 3.06 3.03
N VAL A 59 7.35 2.93 1.71
CA VAL A 59 6.53 2.06 0.88
C VAL A 59 7.37 0.84 0.53
N GLU A 60 6.82 -0.34 0.79
CA GLU A 60 7.40 -1.63 0.46
C GLU A 60 6.43 -2.37 -0.47
N ASP A 61 6.95 -3.23 -1.35
CA ASP A 61 6.10 -4.15 -2.09
C ASP A 61 5.51 -5.20 -1.13
N ASP A 62 4.29 -5.66 -1.40
CA ASP A 62 3.74 -6.81 -0.66
C ASP A 62 4.46 -8.11 -1.04
N GLU A 63 4.31 -9.15 -0.20
CA GLU A 63 5.00 -10.45 -0.42
C GLU A 63 4.57 -11.12 -1.73
N GLU A 64 3.36 -10.83 -2.21
CA GLU A 64 2.79 -11.39 -3.43
C GLU A 64 3.17 -10.59 -4.70
N GLY A 65 3.80 -9.41 -4.54
CA GLY A 65 4.18 -8.51 -5.63
C GLY A 65 3.01 -7.83 -6.35
N ASN A 66 1.81 -7.90 -5.80
CA ASN A 66 0.56 -7.42 -6.38
C ASN A 66 0.10 -6.07 -5.81
N GLY A 67 0.77 -5.59 -4.77
CA GLY A 67 0.42 -4.38 -4.06
C GLY A 67 1.59 -3.77 -3.32
N VAL A 68 1.28 -2.80 -2.46
CA VAL A 68 2.27 -2.12 -1.62
C VAL A 68 1.78 -1.98 -0.19
N ILE A 69 2.72 -1.94 0.74
CA ILE A 69 2.52 -1.74 2.16
C ILE A 69 3.22 -0.45 2.56
N VAL A 70 2.47 0.47 3.19
CA VAL A 70 3.06 1.65 3.83
C VAL A 70 3.38 1.30 5.28
N ARG A 71 4.64 1.38 5.68
CA ARG A 71 5.11 1.10 7.05
C ARG A 71 5.62 2.37 7.72
N ALA A 72 5.44 2.45 9.04
CA ALA A 72 6.06 3.44 9.91
C ALA A 72 6.71 2.72 11.10
N GLY A 73 7.93 3.12 11.46
CA GLY A 73 8.73 2.42 12.46
C GLY A 73 9.32 1.08 11.97
N GLY A 74 9.64 0.20 12.91
CA GLY A 74 10.33 -1.07 12.68
C GLY A 74 11.78 -0.88 12.24
N THR A 75 12.41 0.22 12.65
CA THR A 75 13.80 0.57 12.30
C THR A 75 14.62 0.78 13.57
N PRO A 76 15.95 0.56 13.56
CA PRO A 76 16.80 0.84 14.71
C PRO A 76 16.64 2.27 15.27
N GLU A 77 16.29 3.23 14.42
CA GLU A 77 16.08 4.63 14.78
C GLU A 77 14.77 4.84 15.56
N THR A 78 13.77 3.99 15.35
CA THR A 78 12.46 4.03 16.02
C THR A 78 12.34 3.03 17.17
N THR A 79 13.20 2.01 17.23
CA THR A 79 13.23 1.04 18.34
C THR A 79 13.96 1.62 19.54
N ARG A 80 13.32 1.57 20.71
CA ARG A 80 13.88 2.00 21.99
C ARG A 80 13.69 0.94 23.05
N THR A 81 14.60 0.89 24.01
CA THR A 81 14.50 -0.01 25.18
C THR A 81 14.06 0.79 26.40
N SER A 82 13.03 0.32 27.09
CA SER A 82 12.57 0.90 28.35
C SER A 82 13.61 0.68 29.47
N PRO A 83 13.53 1.44 30.58
CA PRO A 83 14.34 1.15 31.77
C PRO A 83 14.15 -0.26 32.35
N SER A 84 12.99 -0.87 32.09
CA SER A 84 12.67 -2.26 32.46
C SER A 84 13.17 -3.31 31.47
N GLY A 85 13.88 -2.90 30.40
CA GLY A 85 14.49 -3.82 29.43
C GLY A 85 13.55 -4.26 28.30
N HIS A 86 12.37 -3.67 28.15
CA HIS A 86 11.44 -4.00 27.07
C HIS A 86 11.67 -3.11 25.86
N GLU A 87 11.75 -3.70 24.68
CA GLU A 87 11.80 -2.95 23.42
C GLU A 87 10.40 -2.48 23.01
N PHE A 88 10.34 -1.25 22.50
CA PHE A 88 9.12 -0.67 21.95
C PHE A 88 9.46 0.21 20.75
N ASP A 89 8.47 0.38 19.86
CA ASP A 89 8.60 1.26 18.71
C ASP A 89 7.98 2.64 19.01
N VAL A 90 8.77 3.69 18.78
CA VAL A 90 8.39 5.09 18.98
C VAL A 90 7.25 5.51 18.05
N ALA A 91 7.11 4.91 16.86
CA ALA A 91 5.99 5.16 15.95
C ALA A 91 4.66 4.83 16.64
N LEU A 92 4.58 3.67 17.29
CA LEU A 92 3.37 3.22 17.99
C LEU A 92 3.07 4.11 19.20
N MET A 93 4.11 4.43 20.00
CA MET A 93 3.96 5.31 21.16
C MET A 93 3.55 6.73 20.76
N THR A 94 4.01 7.21 19.61
CA THR A 94 3.65 8.53 19.08
C THR A 94 2.21 8.55 18.58
N GLU A 95 1.81 7.54 17.81
CA GLU A 95 0.46 7.43 17.23
C GLU A 95 -0.63 7.42 18.31
N PHE A 96 -0.42 6.65 19.38
CA PHE A 96 -1.43 6.43 20.43
C PHE A 96 -1.20 7.26 21.70
N GLY A 97 -0.04 7.89 21.83
CA GLY A 97 0.37 8.58 23.04
C GLY A 97 0.78 7.64 24.17
N VAL A 98 1.33 8.24 25.22
CA VAL A 98 1.79 7.55 26.43
C VAL A 98 1.41 8.37 27.66
N ALA A 99 1.62 7.83 28.86
CA ALA A 99 1.22 8.48 30.11
C ALA A 99 1.75 9.92 30.29
N HIS A 100 2.89 10.25 29.68
CA HIS A 100 3.58 11.54 29.83
C HIS A 100 3.63 12.37 28.53
N ALA A 101 3.01 11.91 27.44
CA ALA A 101 2.93 12.66 26.19
C ALA A 101 1.63 12.34 25.45
N PRO A 102 0.88 13.36 24.99
CA PRO A 102 -0.37 13.13 24.27
C PRO A 102 -0.11 12.41 22.93
N ALA A 103 -1.14 11.72 22.44
CA ALA A 103 -1.14 11.12 21.11
C ALA A 103 -0.90 12.17 20.03
N GLN A 104 -0.09 11.83 19.04
CA GLN A 104 0.14 12.63 17.83
C GLN A 104 -0.14 11.74 16.62
N PRO A 105 -1.43 11.50 16.30
CA PRO A 105 -1.81 10.57 15.24
C PRO A 105 -1.35 11.09 13.88
N PHE A 106 -0.59 10.26 13.16
CA PHE A 106 -0.07 10.55 11.83
C PHE A 106 -0.36 9.40 10.85
N PHE A 107 -0.54 8.17 11.34
CA PHE A 107 -0.66 6.97 10.53
C PHE A 107 -2.13 6.56 10.30
N ASN A 108 -2.86 6.19 11.35
CA ASN A 108 -4.19 5.59 11.20
C ASN A 108 -5.21 6.59 10.65
N ASN A 109 -5.12 7.86 11.05
CA ASN A 109 -6.00 8.90 10.53
C ASN A 109 -5.80 9.08 9.01
N THR A 110 -4.54 9.19 8.57
CA THR A 110 -4.19 9.29 7.15
C THR A 110 -4.64 8.05 6.38
N ALA A 111 -4.38 6.85 6.90
CA ALA A 111 -4.83 5.61 6.27
C ALA A 111 -6.37 5.55 6.12
N ASN A 112 -7.11 6.01 7.13
CA ASN A 112 -8.57 6.06 7.10
C ASN A 112 -9.11 7.09 6.10
N GLU A 113 -8.48 8.27 6.01
CA GLU A 113 -8.82 9.30 5.02
C GLU A 113 -8.65 8.77 3.59
N TYR A 114 -7.58 8.01 3.34
CA TYR A 114 -7.26 7.46 2.03
C TYR A 114 -8.02 6.17 1.69
N ARG A 115 -8.68 5.52 2.65
CA ARG A 115 -9.33 4.21 2.46
C ARG A 115 -10.27 4.17 1.26
N LYS A 116 -11.12 5.19 1.10
CA LYS A 116 -12.06 5.27 -0.03
C LYS A 116 -11.33 5.51 -1.36
N LYS A 117 -10.31 6.37 -1.35
CA LYS A 117 -9.49 6.66 -2.52
C LYS A 117 -8.76 5.39 -2.98
N ILE A 118 -8.15 4.63 -2.07
CA ILE A 118 -7.49 3.35 -2.40
C ILE A 118 -8.43 2.42 -3.17
N ILE A 119 -9.63 2.18 -2.64
CA ILE A 119 -10.60 1.26 -3.28
C ILE A 119 -10.98 1.75 -4.68
N ALA A 120 -11.27 3.04 -4.84
CA ALA A 120 -11.64 3.63 -6.13
C ALA A 120 -10.49 3.51 -7.14
N GLU A 121 -9.29 3.93 -6.76
CA GLU A 121 -8.12 4.00 -7.64
C GLU A 121 -7.64 2.60 -8.07
N MET A 122 -7.76 1.59 -7.20
CA MET A 122 -7.44 0.20 -7.57
C MET A 122 -8.47 -0.37 -8.54
N GLY A 123 -9.76 -0.09 -8.32
CA GLY A 123 -10.84 -0.51 -9.21
C GLY A 123 -10.70 0.12 -10.61
N GLU A 124 -10.46 1.43 -10.67
CA GLU A 124 -10.22 2.15 -11.92
C GLU A 124 -8.99 1.61 -12.65
N ALA A 125 -7.85 1.42 -11.97
CA ALA A 125 -6.65 0.88 -12.59
C ALA A 125 -6.86 -0.54 -13.14
N ALA A 126 -7.61 -1.40 -12.44
CA ALA A 126 -7.91 -2.74 -12.91
C ALA A 126 -8.77 -2.72 -14.19
N VAL A 127 -9.79 -1.85 -14.25
CA VAL A 127 -10.64 -1.69 -15.43
C VAL A 127 -9.85 -1.12 -16.60
N GLU A 128 -9.06 -0.06 -16.38
CA GLU A 128 -8.21 0.54 -17.40
C GLU A 128 -7.24 -0.47 -18.01
N GLY A 129 -6.53 -1.24 -17.17
CA GLY A 129 -5.58 -2.24 -17.66
C GLY A 129 -6.27 -3.39 -18.40
N ALA A 130 -7.49 -3.77 -18.02
CA ALA A 130 -8.25 -4.78 -18.74
C ALA A 130 -8.72 -4.30 -20.13
N LEU A 131 -9.01 -3.01 -20.28
CA LEU A 131 -9.61 -2.43 -21.48
C LEU A 131 -8.61 -1.88 -22.51
N GLU A 132 -7.33 -1.74 -22.17
CA GLU A 132 -6.28 -1.03 -22.96
C GLU A 132 -6.05 -1.55 -24.41
N GLU A 133 -6.75 -2.59 -24.88
CA GLU A 133 -6.76 -3.03 -26.31
C GLU A 133 -8.13 -3.62 -26.76
N MET A 134 -9.25 -3.06 -26.30
CA MET A 134 -10.56 -3.33 -26.93
C MET A 134 -10.88 -2.37 -28.09
N GLU A 135 -9.97 -1.45 -28.42
CA GLU A 135 -9.94 -0.66 -29.66
C GLU A 135 -9.00 -1.29 -30.69
#